data_AF-A0AAW9NRB6-F1
#
_entry.id   AF-A0AAW9NRB6-F1
#
_cell.length_a   1.000
_cell.length_b   1.000
_cell.length_c   1.000
_cell.angle_alpha   90.00
_cell.angle_beta   90.00
_cell.angle_gamma   90.00
#
_symmetry.space_group_name_H-M   'P 1'
#
loop_
_entity.id
_entity.type
_entity.pdbx_description
1 polymer ?
#
loop_
_entity_poly.entity_id
_entity_poly.type
_entity_poly.pdbx_seq_one_letter_code
_entity_poly.pdbx_strand_id
1 'polypeptide(L)'
;MRWLKCFVFVLLLVMVGCSPLTLSEESEEESVVVNTTEVEQNSCLAGEVYIVEEDTCVLPLECDDYDSCVARGDELVYLLEDEYGSLTAEESVSTDLEGTHDLYVYEIDNEKEMIFTDDDVTTEEIDYHAELWFDFAWLIPESEREDINQFIIFESGDTLAYVQQYDDSGQYWTLGMNKENIELASETMITYIHEYAHYLSLKDGEQNIWVELDACEDILIEDEGCFYEDAYLVYFYEQFWQRPSEYENDYVSEYATSSVFEDFAESFAHFVLTPQPVELKTLADEKIAFFYEWEYFVELRAQILTRAATWLVRAVV
;
A
#
# COMPACT_ATOMS: atom_id res chain seq x y z
N MET A 1 66.69 0.10 41.38
CA MET A 1 66.26 -1.28 41.69
C MET A 1 66.81 -2.20 40.61
N ARG A 2 67.92 -2.92 40.89
CA ARG A 2 68.00 -4.40 41.03
C ARG A 2 67.42 -5.15 39.82
N TRP A 3 68.20 -5.60 38.83
CA TRP A 3 69.09 -6.78 38.73
C TRP A 3 68.41 -8.17 38.87
N LEU A 4 68.58 -8.95 37.79
CA LEU A 4 68.91 -10.39 37.66
C LEU A 4 67.87 -11.52 37.75
N LYS A 5 67.73 -12.21 36.60
CA LYS A 5 67.91 -13.65 36.27
C LYS A 5 67.71 -14.73 37.36
N CYS A 6 67.01 -15.81 36.99
CA CYS A 6 67.41 -17.25 37.01
C CYS A 6 66.14 -18.12 36.82
N PHE A 7 66.02 -19.01 35.83
CA PHE A 7 66.58 -20.37 35.61
C PHE A 7 65.97 -21.50 36.48
N VAL A 8 65.80 -22.68 35.85
CA VAL A 8 65.57 -24.06 36.38
C VAL A 8 64.08 -24.43 36.59
N PHE A 9 63.55 -25.67 36.49
CA PHE A 9 63.72 -26.98 35.78
C PHE A 9 62.74 -27.95 36.52
N VAL A 10 62.51 -29.17 36.00
CA VAL A 10 61.86 -30.37 36.65
C VAL A 10 60.33 -30.42 36.50
N LEU A 11 59.66 -31.35 35.80
CA LEU A 11 59.61 -32.85 35.73
C LEU A 11 58.68 -33.51 36.79
N LEU A 12 57.97 -34.56 36.34
CA LEU A 12 57.06 -35.53 37.01
C LEU A 12 55.55 -35.26 36.91
N LEU A 13 54.78 -36.02 36.09
CA LEU A 13 54.22 -37.38 36.28
C LEU A 13 53.27 -37.51 37.49
N VAL A 14 52.00 -37.87 37.26
CA VAL A 14 51.30 -39.07 37.80
C VAL A 14 49.79 -39.02 37.46
N MET A 15 49.36 -40.02 36.67
CA MET A 15 48.18 -40.89 36.77
C MET A 15 46.84 -40.38 37.35
N VAL A 16 45.80 -40.51 36.51
CA VAL A 16 44.50 -41.19 36.73
C VAL A 16 43.96 -41.26 38.16
N GLY A 17 42.76 -40.69 38.38
CA GLY A 17 41.93 -41.01 39.54
C GLY A 17 40.55 -40.37 39.49
N CYS A 18 39.52 -41.19 39.68
CA CYS A 18 38.07 -40.92 39.63
C CYS A 18 37.53 -39.68 40.35
N SER A 19 36.38 -39.22 39.83
CA SER A 19 35.48 -38.18 40.29
C SER A 19 35.06 -38.25 41.77
N PRO A 20 34.62 -37.12 42.33
CA PRO A 20 33.30 -37.09 42.96
C PRO A 20 32.45 -35.86 42.56
N LEU A 21 31.13 -36.02 42.72
CA LEU A 21 30.08 -35.03 42.50
C LEU A 21 30.38 -33.65 43.10
N THR A 22 30.04 -32.61 42.35
CA THR A 22 29.64 -31.29 42.87
C THR A 22 28.37 -30.83 42.16
N LEU A 23 27.41 -30.39 42.98
CA LEU A 23 26.12 -29.79 42.65
C LEU A 23 26.28 -28.41 41.97
N SER A 24 25.18 -27.93 41.37
CA SER A 24 24.89 -26.58 40.81
C SER A 24 25.57 -26.27 39.47
N GLU A 25 24.89 -25.79 38.42
CA GLU A 25 23.65 -25.00 38.32
C GLU A 25 22.79 -25.49 37.14
N GLU A 26 21.47 -25.42 37.31
CA GLU A 26 20.51 -25.46 36.19
C GLU A 26 20.71 -24.20 35.33
N SER A 27 21.02 -24.41 34.06
CA SER A 27 20.62 -23.50 33.00
C SER A 27 19.72 -24.33 32.10
N GLU A 28 18.44 -23.98 32.07
CA GLU A 28 17.42 -24.58 31.20
C GLU A 28 17.91 -24.50 29.75
N GLU A 29 18.33 -25.64 29.19
CA GLU A 29 18.34 -25.80 27.74
C GLU A 29 16.87 -25.83 27.32
N GLU A 30 16.37 -24.69 26.86
CA GLU A 30 15.12 -24.64 26.13
C GLU A 30 15.28 -25.54 24.89
N SER A 31 14.62 -26.68 24.95
CA SER A 31 14.52 -27.62 23.85
C SER A 31 13.75 -26.93 22.71
N VAL A 32 14.47 -26.45 21.70
CA VAL A 32 13.88 -26.15 20.39
C VAL A 32 13.40 -27.47 19.81
N VAL A 33 12.13 -27.79 20.04
CA VAL A 33 11.42 -28.79 19.27
C VAL A 33 11.13 -28.14 17.92
N VAL A 34 12.09 -28.23 17.00
CA VAL A 34 11.77 -28.07 15.57
C VAL A 34 10.95 -29.29 15.20
N ASN A 35 9.64 -29.18 15.36
CA ASN A 35 8.73 -29.98 14.56
C ASN A 35 8.97 -29.57 13.10
N THR A 36 9.84 -30.33 12.44
CA THR A 36 9.92 -30.38 10.99
C THR A 36 8.69 -31.15 10.50
N THR A 37 7.53 -30.53 10.66
CA THR A 37 6.34 -30.84 9.88
C THR A 37 6.30 -29.79 8.79
N GLU A 38 6.67 -30.25 7.58
CA GLU A 38 6.30 -29.71 6.27
C GLU A 38 5.73 -28.28 6.31
N VAL A 39 6.53 -27.31 5.87
CA VAL A 39 6.01 -26.03 5.38
C VAL A 39 5.07 -26.41 4.23
N GLU A 40 3.76 -26.40 4.47
CA GLU A 40 2.79 -26.28 3.39
C GLU A 40 3.21 -25.03 2.63
N GLN A 41 3.59 -25.19 1.35
CA GLN A 41 3.67 -24.05 0.45
C GLN A 41 2.32 -23.34 0.54
N ASN A 42 2.29 -22.06 0.93
CA ASN A 42 1.13 -21.17 0.80
C ASN A 42 0.58 -21.34 -0.62
N SER A 43 -0.47 -22.15 -0.78
CA SER A 43 -0.83 -22.66 -2.10
C SER A 43 -1.77 -21.67 -2.76
N CYS A 44 -1.20 -20.78 -3.57
CA CYS A 44 -1.99 -20.00 -4.51
C CYS A 44 -2.92 -20.93 -5.31
N LEU A 45 -4.10 -20.44 -5.64
CA LEU A 45 -5.10 -21.18 -6.38
C LEU A 45 -4.59 -21.53 -7.78
N ALA A 46 -5.25 -22.50 -8.41
CA ALA A 46 -4.83 -22.96 -9.73
C ALA A 46 -4.85 -21.81 -10.76
N GLY A 47 -3.69 -21.49 -11.32
CA GLY A 47 -3.52 -20.41 -12.29
C GLY A 47 -2.89 -19.14 -11.70
N GLU A 48 -2.76 -19.06 -10.38
CA GLU A 48 -2.07 -17.96 -9.69
C GLU A 48 -0.55 -18.21 -9.60
N VAL A 49 0.20 -17.12 -9.44
CA VAL A 49 1.64 -17.06 -9.20
C VAL A 49 1.87 -16.48 -7.81
N TYR A 50 2.73 -17.11 -7.03
CA TYR A 50 3.13 -16.63 -5.72
C TYR A 50 4.30 -15.66 -5.83
N ILE A 51 4.14 -14.45 -5.30
CA ILE A 51 5.18 -13.45 -5.12
C ILE A 51 5.73 -13.64 -3.71
N VAL A 52 7.00 -14.08 -3.60
CA VAL A 52 7.58 -14.50 -2.33
C VAL A 52 7.86 -13.30 -1.42
N GLU A 53 8.28 -12.21 -2.03
CA GLU A 53 8.64 -10.96 -1.37
C GLU A 53 7.41 -10.30 -0.71
N GLU A 54 6.24 -10.39 -1.36
CA GLU A 54 4.97 -9.79 -0.93
C GLU A 54 4.03 -10.78 -0.19
N ASP A 55 4.44 -12.05 0.01
CA ASP A 55 3.58 -13.18 0.47
C ASP A 55 2.20 -13.22 -0.21
N THR A 56 2.14 -12.85 -1.50
CA THR A 56 0.88 -12.56 -2.21
C THR A 56 0.71 -13.46 -3.42
N CYS A 57 -0.53 -13.86 -3.71
CA CYS A 57 -0.87 -14.62 -4.91
C CYS A 57 -1.47 -13.70 -5.96
N VAL A 58 -1.01 -13.75 -7.21
CA VAL A 58 -1.51 -12.91 -8.31
C VAL A 58 -1.82 -13.73 -9.54
N LEU A 59 -2.66 -13.22 -10.46
CA LEU A 59 -2.69 -13.79 -11.81
C LEU A 59 -1.38 -13.43 -12.56
N PRO A 60 -0.91 -14.27 -13.49
CA PRO A 60 0.18 -13.91 -14.38
C PRO A 60 -0.10 -12.58 -15.11
N LEU A 61 0.89 -11.68 -15.15
CA LEU A 61 0.77 -10.39 -15.84
C LEU A 61 0.47 -10.57 -17.33
N GLU A 62 1.23 -11.43 -18.03
CA GLU A 62 0.98 -11.77 -19.45
C GLU A 62 0.93 -10.57 -20.42
N CYS A 63 1.67 -9.50 -20.13
CA CYS A 63 1.95 -8.41 -21.08
C CYS A 63 3.43 -8.00 -21.03
N ASP A 64 3.97 -7.49 -22.15
CA ASP A 64 5.38 -7.09 -22.30
C ASP A 64 5.59 -5.80 -23.09
N ASP A 65 4.51 -5.17 -23.54
CA ASP A 65 4.50 -3.87 -24.20
C ASP A 65 3.19 -3.12 -23.92
N TYR A 66 3.14 -1.85 -24.32
CA TYR A 66 1.98 -0.98 -24.11
C TYR A 66 0.66 -1.62 -24.59
N ASP A 67 0.61 -2.06 -25.85
CA ASP A 67 -0.63 -2.57 -26.46
C ASP A 67 -1.11 -3.86 -25.77
N SER A 68 -0.18 -4.75 -25.40
CA SER A 68 -0.50 -5.97 -24.67
C SER A 68 -0.96 -5.69 -23.24
N CYS A 69 -0.40 -4.70 -22.55
CA CYS A 69 -0.82 -4.34 -21.20
C CYS A 69 -2.19 -3.63 -21.17
N VAL A 70 -2.50 -2.79 -22.16
CA VAL A 70 -3.86 -2.25 -22.34
C VAL A 70 -4.87 -3.39 -22.51
N ALA A 71 -4.59 -4.31 -23.45
CA ALA A 71 -5.47 -5.44 -23.74
C ALA A 71 -5.65 -6.36 -22.53
N ARG A 72 -4.58 -6.59 -21.76
CA ARG A 72 -4.61 -7.40 -20.55
C ARG A 72 -5.46 -6.77 -19.45
N GLY A 73 -5.28 -5.47 -19.19
CA GLY A 73 -6.07 -4.79 -18.18
C GLY A 73 -7.57 -4.80 -18.54
N ASP A 74 -7.92 -4.55 -19.81
CA ASP A 74 -9.33 -4.62 -20.24
C ASP A 74 -9.92 -6.04 -20.16
N GLU A 75 -9.13 -7.06 -20.51
CA GLU A 75 -9.53 -8.46 -20.30
C GLU A 75 -9.86 -8.74 -18.82
N LEU A 76 -8.98 -8.32 -17.91
CA LEU A 76 -9.17 -8.53 -16.46
C LEU A 76 -10.40 -7.78 -15.95
N VAL A 77 -10.60 -6.52 -16.33
CA VAL A 77 -11.82 -5.78 -15.95
C VAL A 77 -13.07 -6.51 -16.41
N TYR A 78 -13.14 -6.96 -17.67
CA TYR A 78 -14.32 -7.69 -18.15
C TYR A 78 -14.56 -9.01 -17.41
N LEU A 79 -13.49 -9.73 -17.06
CA LEU A 79 -13.61 -10.97 -16.29
C LEU A 79 -14.16 -10.71 -14.89
N LEU A 80 -13.63 -9.67 -14.22
CA LEU A 80 -14.04 -9.31 -12.87
C LEU A 80 -15.46 -8.73 -12.85
N GLU A 81 -15.84 -7.93 -13.84
CA GLU A 81 -17.20 -7.41 -13.94
C GLU A 81 -18.24 -8.49 -14.24
N ASP A 82 -17.89 -9.54 -15.00
CA ASP A 82 -18.78 -10.67 -15.26
C ASP A 82 -19.06 -11.48 -13.99
N GLU A 83 -18.07 -11.61 -13.10
CA GLU A 83 -18.17 -12.39 -11.87
C GLU A 83 -18.75 -11.60 -10.69
N TYR A 84 -18.29 -10.36 -10.48
CA TYR A 84 -18.59 -9.56 -9.28
C TYR A 84 -19.52 -8.36 -9.55
N GLY A 85 -19.77 -8.01 -10.81
CA GLY A 85 -20.51 -6.81 -11.18
C GLY A 85 -19.61 -5.58 -11.28
N SER A 86 -20.23 -4.39 -11.27
CA SER A 86 -19.50 -3.11 -11.41
C SER A 86 -18.39 -2.97 -10.37
N LEU A 87 -17.14 -2.78 -10.83
CA LEU A 87 -15.98 -2.63 -9.94
C LEU A 87 -15.87 -1.23 -9.31
N THR A 88 -16.63 -0.27 -9.83
CA THR A 88 -16.73 1.11 -9.30
C THR A 88 -18.06 1.33 -8.58
N ALA A 89 -18.66 0.27 -8.03
CA ALA A 89 -19.87 0.40 -7.23
C ALA A 89 -19.50 0.74 -5.79
N GLU A 90 -20.16 1.76 -5.26
CA GLU A 90 -19.97 2.29 -3.90
C GLU A 90 -21.32 2.37 -3.19
N GLU A 91 -21.34 2.13 -1.88
CA GLU A 91 -22.53 2.29 -1.05
C GLU A 91 -22.30 3.45 -0.09
N SER A 92 -22.78 4.64 -0.46
CA SER A 92 -22.66 5.83 0.37
C SER A 92 -23.30 5.61 1.76
N VAL A 93 -22.49 5.36 2.78
CA VAL A 93 -22.93 5.30 4.18
C VAL A 93 -22.23 6.41 4.95
N SER A 94 -22.93 7.53 5.11
CA SER A 94 -22.51 8.56 6.05
C SER A 94 -23.24 8.43 7.39
N THR A 95 -22.53 8.69 8.49
CA THR A 95 -23.12 8.77 9.83
C THR A 95 -23.05 10.20 10.36
N ASP A 96 -23.65 10.48 11.52
CA ASP A 96 -23.62 11.82 12.14
C ASP A 96 -22.26 12.16 12.81
N LEU A 97 -21.22 11.32 12.64
CA LEU A 97 -19.89 11.52 13.21
C LEU A 97 -19.03 12.40 12.29
N GLU A 98 -18.88 13.68 12.66
CA GLU A 98 -18.06 14.63 11.89
C GLU A 98 -16.56 14.46 12.16
N GLY A 99 -15.77 14.39 11.07
CA GLY A 99 -14.30 14.40 11.11
C GLY A 99 -13.67 13.03 11.34
N THR A 100 -12.33 13.00 11.47
CA THR A 100 -11.54 11.80 11.73
C THR A 100 -11.00 11.81 13.15
N HIS A 101 -11.02 10.63 13.79
CA HIS A 101 -10.50 10.42 15.14
C HIS A 101 -9.55 9.22 15.16
N ASP A 102 -8.25 9.48 15.20
CA ASP A 102 -7.24 8.42 15.25
C ASP A 102 -7.36 7.61 16.56
N LEU A 103 -7.30 6.28 16.43
CA LEU A 103 -7.45 5.32 17.52
C LEU A 103 -6.13 4.63 17.83
N TYR A 104 -5.44 4.15 16.80
CA TYR A 104 -4.22 3.37 16.91
C TYR A 104 -3.23 3.79 15.81
N VAL A 105 -1.95 3.81 16.15
CA VAL A 105 -0.87 4.13 15.21
C VAL A 105 0.06 2.94 15.11
N TYR A 106 0.42 2.59 13.88
CA TYR A 106 1.34 1.51 13.56
C TYR A 106 2.50 2.02 12.70
N GLU A 107 3.69 1.50 12.94
CA GLU A 107 4.80 1.55 11.99
C GLU A 107 4.71 0.36 11.03
N ILE A 108 5.05 0.58 9.75
CA ILE A 108 5.02 -0.44 8.70
C ILE A 108 6.44 -0.92 8.39
N ASP A 109 6.60 -2.23 8.24
CA ASP A 109 7.78 -2.88 7.66
C ASP A 109 7.38 -3.51 6.31
N ASN A 110 7.54 -2.74 5.22
CA ASN A 110 7.15 -3.17 3.87
C ASN A 110 7.89 -4.46 3.46
N GLU A 111 9.20 -4.60 3.77
CA GLU A 111 9.99 -5.79 3.41
C GLU A 111 9.46 -7.09 4.04
N LYS A 112 8.65 -6.98 5.08
CA LYS A 112 8.07 -8.13 5.79
C LYS A 112 6.55 -8.18 5.71
N GLU A 113 5.91 -7.22 5.06
CA GLU A 113 4.46 -7.04 5.04
C GLU A 113 3.82 -7.07 6.44
N MET A 114 4.43 -6.34 7.39
CA MET A 114 3.97 -6.34 8.79
C MET A 114 3.77 -4.93 9.35
N ILE A 115 2.79 -4.81 10.25
CA ILE A 115 2.54 -3.61 11.06
C ILE A 115 2.93 -3.84 12.52
N PHE A 116 3.43 -2.80 13.20
CA PHE A 116 3.89 -2.85 14.59
C PHE A 116 3.35 -1.66 15.37
N THR A 117 2.90 -1.88 16.61
CA THR A 117 2.49 -0.81 17.51
C THR A 117 2.98 -1.07 18.94
N ASP A 118 3.25 0.02 19.66
CA ASP A 118 3.47 0.02 21.11
C ASP A 118 2.16 0.27 21.89
N ASP A 119 1.04 0.51 21.18
CA ASP A 119 -0.27 0.75 21.78
C ASP A 119 -0.84 -0.52 22.44
N ASP A 120 -1.69 -0.34 23.46
CA ASP A 120 -2.39 -1.44 24.15
C ASP A 120 -3.61 -1.87 23.32
N VAL A 121 -3.35 -2.68 22.29
CA VAL A 121 -4.35 -3.21 21.35
C VAL A 121 -4.57 -4.70 21.61
N THR A 122 -5.82 -5.17 21.55
CA THR A 122 -6.08 -6.60 21.72
C THR A 122 -5.58 -7.41 20.51
N THR A 123 -5.28 -8.69 20.70
CA THR A 123 -4.84 -9.55 19.57
C THR A 123 -5.88 -9.63 18.46
N GLU A 124 -7.17 -9.69 18.81
CA GLU A 124 -8.27 -9.73 17.82
C GLU A 124 -8.33 -8.45 16.97
N GLU A 125 -8.12 -7.28 17.58
CA GLU A 125 -8.05 -6.00 16.87
C GLU A 125 -6.77 -5.90 16.02
N ILE A 126 -5.62 -6.36 16.52
CA ILE A 126 -4.37 -6.38 15.73
C ILE A 126 -4.53 -7.26 14.49
N ASP A 127 -5.15 -8.44 14.62
CA ASP A 127 -5.39 -9.34 13.49
C ASP A 127 -6.27 -8.66 12.44
N TYR A 128 -7.36 -8.00 12.85
CA TYR A 128 -8.22 -7.24 11.93
C TYR A 128 -7.52 -6.05 11.28
N HIS A 129 -6.72 -5.27 12.03
CA HIS A 129 -5.98 -4.15 11.46
C HIS A 129 -4.90 -4.62 10.48
N ALA A 130 -4.29 -5.77 10.75
CA ALA A 130 -3.34 -6.39 9.83
C ALA A 130 -4.04 -6.85 8.54
N GLU A 131 -5.28 -7.35 8.62
CA GLU A 131 -6.10 -7.66 7.44
C GLU A 131 -6.36 -6.42 6.59
N LEU A 132 -6.74 -5.28 7.20
CA LEU A 132 -6.95 -4.02 6.50
C LEU A 132 -5.69 -3.53 5.78
N TRP A 133 -4.54 -3.53 6.46
CA TRP A 133 -3.26 -3.23 5.84
C TRP A 133 -2.95 -4.19 4.68
N PHE A 134 -3.14 -5.49 4.91
CA PHE A 134 -2.84 -6.54 3.94
C PHE A 134 -3.71 -6.43 2.69
N ASP A 135 -4.98 -6.03 2.81
CA ASP A 135 -5.85 -5.84 1.65
C ASP A 135 -5.35 -4.71 0.74
N PHE A 136 -4.91 -3.58 1.32
CA PHE A 136 -4.26 -2.52 0.54
C PHE A 136 -2.93 -2.99 -0.06
N ALA A 137 -2.08 -3.62 0.75
CA ALA A 137 -0.78 -4.13 0.36
C ALA A 137 -0.86 -5.23 -0.72
N TRP A 138 -1.96 -5.99 -0.75
CA TRP A 138 -2.24 -6.99 -1.78
C TRP A 138 -2.53 -6.34 -3.12
N LEU A 139 -3.28 -5.23 -3.15
CA LEU A 139 -3.66 -4.54 -4.39
C LEU A 139 -2.49 -3.75 -4.98
N ILE A 140 -1.68 -3.10 -4.14
CA ILE A 140 -0.59 -2.21 -4.56
C ILE A 140 0.76 -2.92 -4.41
N PRO A 141 1.53 -3.11 -5.51
CA PRO A 141 2.85 -3.72 -5.46
C PRO A 141 3.77 -3.07 -4.42
N GLU A 142 4.63 -3.84 -3.73
CA GLU A 142 5.54 -3.31 -2.70
C GLU A 142 6.40 -2.16 -3.25
N SER A 143 6.95 -2.33 -4.46
CA SER A 143 7.78 -1.33 -5.14
C SER A 143 7.07 -0.01 -5.43
N GLU A 144 5.74 0.01 -5.35
CA GLU A 144 4.91 1.17 -5.62
C GLU A 144 4.47 1.89 -4.33
N ARG A 145 4.77 1.35 -3.14
CA ARG A 145 4.33 1.91 -1.84
C ARG A 145 5.44 1.96 -0.78
N GLU A 146 6.70 1.85 -1.19
CA GLU A 146 7.86 1.74 -0.29
C GLU A 146 7.93 2.86 0.76
N ASP A 147 7.49 4.07 0.41
CA ASP A 147 7.54 5.22 1.32
C ASP A 147 6.44 5.22 2.38
N ILE A 148 5.30 4.54 2.14
CA ILE A 148 4.20 4.44 3.10
C ILE A 148 4.69 3.61 4.28
N ASN A 149 4.93 4.29 5.41
CA ASN A 149 5.65 3.75 6.55
C ASN A 149 4.89 3.90 7.88
N GLN A 150 3.69 4.51 7.84
CA GLN A 150 2.77 4.61 8.97
C GLN A 150 1.37 4.18 8.56
N PHE A 151 0.72 3.42 9.43
CA PHE A 151 -0.66 3.00 9.27
C PHE A 151 -1.49 3.47 10.48
N ILE A 152 -2.63 4.11 10.23
CA ILE A 152 -3.51 4.61 11.28
C ILE A 152 -4.89 3.96 11.15
N ILE A 153 -5.41 3.48 12.28
CA ILE A 153 -6.83 3.13 12.40
C ILE A 153 -7.55 4.31 13.01
N PHE A 154 -8.60 4.80 12.34
CA PHE A 154 -9.40 5.93 12.81
C PHE A 154 -10.89 5.59 12.87
N GLU A 155 -11.67 6.45 13.51
CA GLU A 155 -13.13 6.45 13.46
C GLU A 155 -13.61 7.71 12.73
N SER A 156 -14.48 7.54 11.75
CA SER A 156 -15.18 8.64 11.06
C SER A 156 -16.56 8.21 10.57
N GLY A 157 -17.46 9.18 10.43
CA GLY A 157 -18.74 8.99 9.76
C GLY A 157 -18.76 9.38 8.30
N ASP A 158 -17.71 10.05 7.79
CA ASP A 158 -17.72 10.73 6.49
C ASP A 158 -16.59 10.27 5.55
N THR A 159 -15.68 9.40 6.03
CA THR A 159 -14.47 9.02 5.31
C THR A 159 -14.10 7.56 5.59
N LEU A 160 -13.74 6.82 4.55
CA LEU A 160 -13.37 5.40 4.63
C LEU A 160 -11.87 5.20 4.79
N ALA A 161 -11.06 6.00 4.11
CA ALA A 161 -9.62 6.00 4.20
C ALA A 161 -9.07 7.41 3.91
N TYR A 162 -7.80 7.62 4.20
CA TYR A 162 -7.09 8.82 3.75
C TYR A 162 -5.61 8.51 3.60
N VAL A 163 -4.91 9.27 2.75
CA VAL A 163 -3.45 9.35 2.75
C VAL A 163 -3.01 10.72 3.20
N GLN A 164 -2.04 10.74 4.11
CA GLN A 164 -1.38 11.96 4.54
C GLN A 164 0.10 11.91 4.17
N GLN A 165 0.49 12.88 3.33
CA GLN A 165 1.88 13.17 3.05
C GLN A 165 2.53 13.76 4.31
N TYR A 166 3.69 13.19 4.69
CA TYR A 166 4.66 13.71 5.65
C TYR A 166 4.09 14.41 6.89
N ASP A 167 4.31 13.84 8.07
CA ASP A 167 4.13 14.58 9.32
C ASP A 167 4.97 15.88 9.35
N ASP A 168 4.75 16.77 10.34
CA ASP A 168 5.48 18.04 10.49
C ASP A 168 7.02 17.88 10.48
N SER A 169 7.52 16.66 10.68
CA SER A 169 8.95 16.32 10.70
C SER A 169 9.47 15.71 9.39
N GLY A 170 8.61 15.47 8.40
CA GLY A 170 8.97 14.82 7.14
C GLY A 170 9.23 13.33 7.27
N GLN A 171 8.78 12.70 8.37
CA GLN A 171 9.16 11.34 8.73
C GLN A 171 8.20 10.29 8.18
N TYR A 172 6.90 10.57 8.20
CA TYR A 172 5.88 9.54 7.96
C TYR A 172 5.00 9.83 6.75
N TRP A 173 4.88 8.85 5.86
CA TRP A 173 3.76 8.75 4.94
C TRP A 173 2.72 7.84 5.54
N THR A 174 1.52 8.37 5.73
CA THR A 174 0.49 7.72 6.51
C THR A 174 -0.66 7.29 5.64
N LEU A 175 -1.02 6.01 5.74
CA LEU A 175 -2.28 5.47 5.27
C LEU A 175 -3.22 5.34 6.48
N GLY A 176 -4.34 6.05 6.45
CA GLY A 176 -5.41 5.94 7.43
C GLY A 176 -6.53 5.04 6.89
N MET A 177 -7.05 4.13 7.72
CA MET A 177 -8.26 3.37 7.42
C MET A 177 -9.28 3.47 8.56
N ASN A 178 -10.54 3.60 8.20
CA ASN A 178 -11.63 3.62 9.15
C ASN A 178 -11.77 2.23 9.79
N LYS A 179 -12.03 2.18 11.09
CA LYS A 179 -12.25 0.94 11.83
C LYS A 179 -13.49 0.19 11.34
N GLU A 180 -14.48 0.94 10.83
CA GLU A 180 -15.73 0.36 10.36
C GLU A 180 -15.47 -0.36 9.04
N ASN A 181 -15.96 -1.60 8.94
CA ASN A 181 -15.73 -2.42 7.77
C ASN A 181 -16.52 -1.91 6.56
N ILE A 182 -15.88 -1.90 5.40
CA ILE A 182 -16.52 -1.59 4.12
C ILE A 182 -17.30 -2.84 3.68
N GLU A 183 -18.61 -2.73 3.51
CA GLU A 183 -19.47 -3.91 3.24
C GLU A 183 -19.27 -4.47 1.82
N LEU A 184 -18.85 -3.63 0.88
CA LEU A 184 -18.76 -3.96 -0.54
C LEU A 184 -17.30 -4.01 -1.01
N ALA A 185 -16.86 -5.16 -1.52
CA ALA A 185 -15.48 -5.32 -1.98
C ALA A 185 -15.09 -4.37 -3.14
N SER A 186 -16.03 -3.95 -3.99
CA SER A 186 -15.76 -2.94 -5.02
C SER A 186 -15.53 -1.55 -4.42
N GLU A 187 -16.21 -1.22 -3.32
CA GLU A 187 -16.01 0.03 -2.59
C GLU A 187 -14.64 0.04 -1.89
N THR A 188 -14.25 -1.07 -1.26
CA THR A 188 -12.89 -1.22 -0.71
C THR A 188 -11.83 -1.01 -1.78
N MET A 189 -12.01 -1.64 -2.95
CA MET A 189 -11.03 -1.58 -4.03
C MET A 189 -10.90 -0.19 -4.63
N ILE A 190 -12.02 0.49 -4.94
CA ILE A 190 -11.96 1.86 -5.47
C ILE A 190 -11.39 2.83 -4.44
N THR A 191 -11.77 2.71 -3.15
CA THR A 191 -11.19 3.52 -2.06
C THR A 191 -9.68 3.32 -1.96
N TYR A 192 -9.18 2.08 -1.95
CA TYR A 192 -7.74 1.84 -1.81
C TYR A 192 -6.93 2.31 -3.01
N ILE A 193 -7.46 2.15 -4.23
CA ILE A 193 -6.81 2.64 -5.44
C ILE A 193 -6.86 4.18 -5.49
N HIS A 194 -7.94 4.79 -5.01
CA HIS A 194 -8.07 6.23 -4.85
C HIS A 194 -7.00 6.78 -3.88
N GLU A 195 -6.88 6.20 -2.69
CA GLU A 195 -5.85 6.59 -1.72
C GLU A 195 -4.44 6.41 -2.27
N TYR A 196 -4.19 5.32 -2.98
CA TYR A 196 -2.92 5.12 -3.66
C TYR A 196 -2.66 6.20 -4.73
N ALA A 197 -3.68 6.68 -5.44
CA ALA A 197 -3.53 7.75 -6.42
C ALA A 197 -3.15 9.09 -5.77
N HIS A 198 -3.65 9.38 -4.58
CA HIS A 198 -3.17 10.51 -3.77
C HIS A 198 -1.68 10.38 -3.48
N TYR A 199 -1.25 9.25 -2.92
CA TYR A 199 0.18 8.98 -2.68
C TYR A 199 1.01 9.14 -3.97
N LEU A 200 0.57 8.52 -5.06
CA LEU A 200 1.24 8.53 -6.36
C LEU A 200 1.45 9.95 -6.91
N SER A 201 0.49 10.84 -6.71
CA SER A 201 0.52 12.24 -7.19
C SER A 201 1.28 13.20 -6.28
N LEU A 202 1.65 12.74 -5.08
CA LEU A 202 2.23 13.56 -4.01
C LEU A 202 3.61 13.06 -3.56
N LYS A 203 4.04 11.86 -3.96
CA LYS A 203 5.32 11.27 -3.54
C LYS A 203 6.53 12.09 -3.98
N ASP A 204 7.70 11.74 -3.44
CA ASP A 204 8.95 12.43 -3.78
C ASP A 204 9.18 12.41 -5.29
N GLY A 205 9.49 13.58 -5.85
CA GLY A 205 9.58 13.80 -7.30
C GLY A 205 8.32 14.38 -7.97
N GLU A 206 7.16 14.42 -7.29
CA GLU A 206 5.95 15.08 -7.79
C GLU A 206 5.74 16.46 -7.15
N GLN A 207 5.86 16.53 -5.82
CA GLN A 207 5.62 17.74 -5.04
C GLN A 207 6.89 18.20 -4.30
N ASN A 208 7.13 19.50 -4.28
CA ASN A 208 8.18 20.13 -3.50
C ASN A 208 7.63 20.67 -2.16
N ILE A 209 7.66 19.81 -1.14
CA ILE A 209 7.17 20.13 0.21
C ILE A 209 8.14 20.99 1.04
N TRP A 210 9.37 21.16 0.56
CA TRP A 210 10.44 21.82 1.32
C TRP A 210 10.49 23.33 1.12
N VAL A 211 9.54 23.86 0.35
CA VAL A 211 9.42 25.30 0.07
C VAL A 211 8.10 25.82 0.61
N GLU A 212 8.15 27.02 1.18
CA GLU A 212 6.93 27.77 1.51
C GLU A 212 6.18 28.08 0.22
N LEU A 213 4.84 28.11 0.27
CA LEU A 213 4.00 28.31 -0.92
C LEU A 213 4.28 29.63 -1.64
N ASP A 214 4.65 30.69 -0.91
CA ASP A 214 4.99 32.00 -1.48
C ASP A 214 6.38 32.03 -2.14
N ALA A 215 7.18 30.98 -1.95
CA ALA A 215 8.48 30.76 -2.53
C ALA A 215 8.49 29.65 -3.60
N CYS A 216 7.30 29.14 -3.99
CA CYS A 216 7.19 28.16 -5.07
C CYS A 216 7.69 28.77 -6.40
N GLU A 217 8.76 28.21 -6.96
CA GLU A 217 9.33 28.64 -8.24
C GLU A 217 8.76 27.85 -9.43
N ASP A 218 8.24 26.65 -9.19
CA ASP A 218 7.64 25.75 -10.18
C ASP A 218 6.12 26.03 -10.33
N ILE A 219 5.28 25.00 -10.26
CA ILE A 219 3.82 25.15 -10.42
C ILE A 219 3.14 25.16 -9.05
N LEU A 220 2.57 26.32 -8.69
CA LEU A 220 1.69 26.43 -7.53
C LEU A 220 0.26 26.08 -7.93
N ILE A 221 -0.26 24.99 -7.38
CA ILE A 221 -1.69 24.67 -7.42
C ILE A 221 -2.28 25.24 -6.12
N GLU A 222 -3.19 26.22 -6.25
CA GLU A 222 -3.78 26.91 -5.09
C GLU A 222 -4.44 25.92 -4.13
N ASP A 223 -4.22 26.11 -2.82
CA ASP A 223 -4.65 25.25 -1.72
C ASP A 223 -4.05 23.81 -1.68
N GLU A 224 -3.38 23.37 -2.75
CA GLU A 224 -2.82 22.02 -2.85
C GLU A 224 -1.29 21.94 -2.64
N GLY A 225 -0.54 22.92 -3.16
CA GLY A 225 0.89 23.04 -2.88
C GLY A 225 1.77 23.37 -4.08
N CYS A 226 3.08 23.19 -3.91
CA CYS A 226 4.09 23.48 -4.92
C CYS A 226 4.57 22.21 -5.62
N PHE A 227 4.38 22.11 -6.92
CA PHE A 227 4.65 20.90 -7.72
C PHE A 227 5.74 21.13 -8.76
N TYR A 228 6.48 20.06 -9.06
CA TYR A 228 7.43 20.08 -10.16
C TYR A 228 6.70 20.19 -11.52
N GLU A 229 7.30 20.88 -12.49
CA GLU A 229 6.67 21.13 -13.80
C GLU A 229 6.29 19.85 -14.56
N ASP A 230 6.99 18.74 -14.31
CA ASP A 230 6.78 17.44 -14.94
C ASP A 230 5.97 16.45 -14.08
N ALA A 231 5.37 16.92 -12.97
CA ALA A 231 4.49 16.11 -12.14
C ALA A 231 3.21 15.69 -12.88
N TYR A 232 2.71 14.48 -12.62
CA TYR A 232 1.50 13.96 -13.25
C TYR A 232 0.27 14.81 -12.93
N LEU A 233 0.16 15.27 -11.68
CA LEU A 233 -0.93 16.15 -11.27
C LEU A 233 -0.88 17.50 -11.98
N VAL A 234 0.32 18.01 -12.28
CA VAL A 234 0.46 19.25 -13.05
C VAL A 234 -0.08 19.06 -14.46
N TYR A 235 0.26 17.98 -15.15
CA TYR A 235 -0.31 17.68 -16.46
C TYR A 235 -1.83 17.55 -16.42
N PHE A 236 -2.38 16.88 -15.40
CA PHE A 236 -3.83 16.74 -15.22
C PHE A 236 -4.49 18.10 -14.95
N TYR A 237 -3.90 18.90 -14.05
CA TYR A 237 -4.37 20.24 -13.70
C TYR A 237 -4.39 21.16 -14.93
N GLU A 238 -3.32 21.17 -15.71
CA GLU A 238 -3.21 22.00 -16.91
C GLU A 238 -4.27 21.66 -17.96
N GLN A 239 -4.58 20.37 -18.10
CA GLN A 239 -5.57 19.91 -19.08
C GLN A 239 -7.01 20.13 -18.62
N PHE A 240 -7.34 19.90 -17.34
CA PHE A 240 -8.72 19.79 -16.88
C PHE A 240 -9.14 20.83 -15.82
N TRP A 241 -8.20 21.43 -15.07
CA TRP A 241 -8.50 22.26 -13.89
C TRP A 241 -8.02 23.71 -13.93
N GLN A 242 -7.27 24.15 -14.95
CA GLN A 242 -7.07 25.61 -15.18
C GLN A 242 -8.41 26.34 -15.35
N ARG A 243 -9.42 25.62 -15.85
CA ARG A 243 -10.81 26.04 -15.88
C ARG A 243 -11.69 24.83 -15.60
N PRO A 244 -11.98 24.54 -14.31
CA PRO A 244 -12.76 23.35 -13.95
C PRO A 244 -14.16 23.43 -14.56
N SER A 245 -14.73 22.27 -14.88
CA SER A 245 -16.10 22.21 -15.37
C SER A 245 -17.10 22.52 -14.26
N GLU A 246 -18.17 23.22 -14.61
CA GLU A 246 -19.32 23.47 -13.71
C GLU A 246 -20.36 22.34 -13.80
N TYR A 247 -20.17 21.34 -14.67
CA TYR A 247 -21.10 20.24 -14.88
C TYR A 247 -20.60 18.98 -14.20
N GLU A 248 -21.37 18.47 -13.23
CA GLU A 248 -21.07 17.23 -12.49
C GLU A 248 -20.82 16.03 -13.41
N ASN A 249 -21.56 15.90 -14.52
CA ASN A 249 -21.38 14.80 -15.50
C ASN A 249 -20.06 14.85 -16.28
N ASP A 250 -19.24 15.88 -16.09
CA ASP A 250 -17.89 15.97 -16.66
C ASP A 250 -16.82 15.36 -15.73
N TYR A 251 -17.24 14.83 -14.59
CA TYR A 251 -16.42 14.12 -13.59
C TYR A 251 -16.88 12.66 -13.49
N VAL A 252 -16.00 11.77 -13.02
CA VAL A 252 -16.31 10.34 -12.89
C VAL A 252 -17.26 10.04 -11.72
N SER A 253 -17.25 10.90 -10.70
CA SER A 253 -18.12 10.86 -9.52
C SER A 253 -18.49 12.27 -9.05
N GLU A 254 -19.46 12.38 -8.12
CA GLU A 254 -19.76 13.66 -7.45
C GLU A 254 -18.56 14.11 -6.59
N TYR A 255 -17.85 13.16 -5.97
CA TYR A 255 -16.71 13.44 -5.09
C TYR A 255 -15.53 14.08 -5.84
N ALA A 256 -15.28 13.62 -7.07
CA ALA A 256 -14.29 14.20 -7.99
C ALA A 256 -14.52 15.70 -8.30
N THR A 257 -15.70 16.27 -8.01
CA THR A 257 -15.95 17.72 -8.23
C THR A 257 -15.31 18.62 -7.17
N SER A 258 -14.82 18.04 -6.07
CA SER A 258 -14.43 18.78 -4.88
C SER A 258 -13.08 19.49 -5.01
N SER A 259 -12.08 18.85 -5.60
CA SER A 259 -10.75 19.40 -5.84
C SER A 259 -10.04 18.70 -7.01
N VAL A 260 -8.91 19.25 -7.44
CA VAL A 260 -8.09 18.61 -8.48
C VAL A 260 -7.44 17.32 -7.98
N PHE A 261 -7.11 17.21 -6.69
CA PHE A 261 -6.63 15.96 -6.11
C PHE A 261 -7.69 14.87 -6.16
N GLU A 262 -8.92 15.17 -5.74
CA GLU A 262 -9.98 14.16 -5.75
C GLU A 262 -10.34 13.75 -7.18
N ASP A 263 -10.40 14.69 -8.13
CA ASP A 263 -10.65 14.32 -9.54
C ASP A 263 -9.52 13.48 -10.13
N PHE A 264 -8.26 13.76 -9.79
CA PHE A 264 -7.13 12.94 -10.21
C PHE A 264 -7.24 11.53 -9.62
N ALA A 265 -7.47 11.42 -8.32
CA ALA A 265 -7.53 10.15 -7.61
C ALA A 265 -8.71 9.28 -8.07
N GLU A 266 -9.90 9.87 -8.18
CA GLU A 266 -11.09 9.23 -8.70
C GLU A 266 -10.90 8.82 -10.17
N SER A 267 -10.38 9.71 -11.02
CA SER A 267 -10.15 9.39 -12.42
C SER A 267 -9.09 8.28 -12.59
N PHE A 268 -8.06 8.23 -11.73
CA PHE A 268 -7.08 7.14 -11.71
C PHE A 268 -7.72 5.82 -11.29
N ALA A 269 -8.53 5.81 -10.24
CA ALA A 269 -9.22 4.61 -9.80
C ALA A 269 -10.19 4.08 -10.87
N HIS A 270 -10.93 4.96 -11.54
CA HIS A 270 -11.74 4.60 -12.71
C HIS A 270 -10.89 4.12 -13.90
N PHE A 271 -9.72 4.70 -14.14
CA PHE A 271 -8.78 4.20 -15.15
C PHE A 271 -8.36 2.76 -14.86
N VAL A 272 -8.05 2.42 -13.61
CA VAL A 272 -7.68 1.06 -13.23
C VAL A 272 -8.87 0.12 -13.39
N LEU A 273 -10.05 0.50 -12.88
CA LEU A 273 -11.18 -0.40 -12.66
C LEU A 273 -12.20 -0.48 -13.81
N THR A 274 -12.06 0.34 -14.86
CA THR A 274 -12.95 0.32 -16.03
C THR A 274 -12.20 0.00 -17.31
N PRO A 275 -12.87 -0.54 -18.36
CA PRO A 275 -12.22 -0.76 -19.66
C PRO A 275 -11.80 0.56 -20.31
N GLN A 276 -10.77 0.53 -21.16
CA GLN A 276 -10.36 1.72 -21.91
C GLN A 276 -11.54 2.34 -22.68
N PRO A 277 -11.78 3.67 -22.56
CA PRO A 277 -12.81 4.34 -23.34
C PRO A 277 -12.53 4.23 -24.86
N VAL A 278 -13.40 3.51 -25.59
CA VAL A 278 -13.25 3.32 -27.05
C VAL A 278 -13.55 4.61 -27.83
N GLU A 279 -14.45 5.44 -27.32
CA GLU A 279 -14.80 6.74 -27.89
C GLU A 279 -14.86 7.78 -26.76
N LEU A 280 -14.08 8.85 -26.86
CA LEU A 280 -14.10 9.96 -25.90
C LEU A 280 -15.34 10.82 -26.16
N LYS A 281 -16.43 10.58 -25.43
CA LYS A 281 -17.72 11.26 -25.60
C LYS A 281 -17.96 12.34 -24.57
N THR A 282 -17.33 12.19 -23.41
CA THR A 282 -17.50 13.03 -22.22
C THR A 282 -16.13 13.48 -21.73
N LEU A 283 -16.10 14.55 -20.93
CA LEU A 283 -14.85 14.98 -20.30
C LEU A 283 -14.33 13.93 -19.32
N ALA A 284 -15.22 13.17 -18.67
CA ALA A 284 -14.84 12.03 -17.84
C ALA A 284 -14.09 10.94 -18.65
N ASP A 285 -14.52 10.65 -19.89
CA ASP A 285 -13.77 9.73 -20.77
C ASP A 285 -12.37 10.27 -21.09
N GLU A 286 -12.24 11.59 -21.31
CA GLU A 286 -10.94 12.23 -21.58
C GLU A 286 -10.01 12.15 -20.36
N LYS A 287 -10.54 12.33 -19.15
CA LYS A 287 -9.79 12.19 -17.89
C LYS A 287 -9.36 10.75 -17.61
N ILE A 288 -10.18 9.76 -17.93
CA ILE A 288 -9.76 8.35 -17.85
C ILE A 288 -8.69 8.05 -18.92
N ALA A 289 -8.87 8.58 -20.14
CA ALA A 289 -7.93 8.39 -21.23
C ALA A 289 -6.55 9.02 -20.99
N PHE A 290 -6.48 10.08 -20.18
CA PHE A 290 -5.24 10.73 -19.75
C PHE A 290 -4.20 9.72 -19.28
N PHE A 291 -4.55 8.82 -18.36
CA PHE A 291 -3.58 7.88 -17.78
C PHE A 291 -3.00 6.88 -18.80
N TYR A 292 -3.69 6.64 -19.92
CA TYR A 292 -3.17 5.83 -21.02
C TYR A 292 -2.03 6.51 -21.81
N GLU A 293 -1.70 7.78 -21.53
CA GLU A 293 -0.56 8.46 -22.16
C GLU A 293 0.80 7.98 -21.62
N TRP A 294 0.83 7.28 -20.48
CA TRP A 294 2.04 6.77 -19.85
C TRP A 294 2.10 5.24 -19.84
N GLU A 295 3.16 4.68 -20.42
CA GLU A 295 3.40 3.22 -20.40
C GLU A 295 3.46 2.67 -18.97
N TYR A 296 4.02 3.44 -18.04
CA TYR A 296 4.09 3.10 -16.61
C TYR A 296 2.71 2.86 -15.99
N PHE A 297 1.74 3.77 -16.19
CA PHE A 297 0.39 3.60 -15.64
C PHE A 297 -0.36 2.43 -16.28
N VAL A 298 -0.16 2.18 -17.56
CA VAL A 298 -0.78 1.03 -18.25
C VAL A 298 -0.26 -0.30 -17.71
N GLU A 299 1.05 -0.42 -17.47
CA GLU A 299 1.63 -1.60 -16.85
C GLU A 299 1.15 -1.75 -15.40
N LEU A 300 1.20 -0.67 -14.61
CA LEU A 300 0.75 -0.65 -13.23
C LEU A 300 -0.73 -1.04 -13.09
N ARG A 301 -1.61 -0.52 -13.96
CA ARG A 301 -3.02 -0.93 -14.04
C ARG A 301 -3.16 -2.44 -14.21
N ALA A 302 -2.44 -3.03 -15.15
CA ALA A 302 -2.49 -4.48 -15.38
C ALA A 302 -1.99 -5.25 -14.15
N GLN A 303 -0.93 -4.77 -13.49
CA GLN A 303 -0.41 -5.35 -12.25
C GLN A 303 -1.43 -5.30 -11.10
N ILE A 304 -2.07 -4.15 -10.87
CA ILE A 304 -3.13 -3.99 -9.85
C ILE A 304 -4.31 -4.91 -10.17
N LEU A 305 -4.74 -5.00 -11.43
CA LEU A 305 -5.86 -5.88 -11.80
C LEU A 305 -5.55 -7.37 -11.63
N THR A 306 -4.30 -7.81 -11.86
CA THR A 306 -3.92 -9.21 -11.58
C THR A 306 -3.95 -9.55 -10.08
N ARG A 307 -3.70 -8.54 -9.23
CA ARG A 307 -3.79 -8.63 -7.76
C ARG A 307 -5.24 -8.58 -7.30
N ALA A 308 -6.02 -7.64 -7.82
CA ALA A 308 -7.46 -7.53 -7.54
C ALA A 308 -8.21 -8.83 -7.86
N ALA A 309 -7.85 -9.49 -8.96
CA ALA A 309 -8.49 -10.73 -9.38
C ALA A 309 -8.31 -11.89 -8.40
N THR A 310 -7.20 -11.96 -7.68
CA THR A 310 -6.96 -12.97 -6.65
C THR A 310 -7.44 -12.52 -5.28
N TRP A 311 -7.39 -11.21 -5.02
CA TRP A 311 -7.91 -10.59 -3.81
C TRP A 311 -9.42 -10.79 -3.67
N LEU A 312 -10.21 -10.48 -4.71
CA LEU A 312 -11.68 -10.59 -4.69
C LEU A 312 -12.16 -12.02 -4.40
N VAL A 313 -11.40 -13.04 -4.82
CA VAL A 313 -11.70 -14.45 -4.50
C VAL A 313 -11.62 -14.74 -3.00
N ARG A 314 -10.83 -13.95 -2.26
CA ARG A 314 -10.57 -14.09 -0.82
C ARG A 314 -11.40 -13.11 0.01
N ALA A 315 -11.61 -11.89 -0.48
CA ALA A 315 -12.32 -10.82 0.22
C ALA A 315 -13.85 -11.00 0.25
N VAL A 316 -14.43 -11.71 -0.72
CA VAL A 316 -15.90 -11.88 -0.85
C VAL A 316 -16.43 -13.15 -0.11
N VAL A 317 -15.60 -13.81 0.71
CA VAL A 317 -15.90 -15.13 1.32
C VAL A 317 -16.58 -15.04 2.68
#